data_AF-A0A5M5ZNJ8-F1
#
_entry.id   AF-A0A5M5ZNJ8-F1
#
_cell.length_a   1.000
_cell.length_b   1.000
_cell.length_c   1.000
_cell.angle_alpha   90.00
_cell.angle_beta   90.00
_cell.angle_gamma   90.00
#
_symmetry.space_group_name_H-M   'P 1'
#
loop_
_entity.id
_entity.type
_entity.pdbx_description
1 polymer ?
#
loop_
_entity_poly.entity_id
_entity_poly.type
_entity_poly.pdbx_seq_one_letter_code
_entity_poly.pdbx_strand_id
1 'polypeptide(L)'
;MIRISKLTYDGLIENLTFTFAGNRPTRVDDAVAASAYGGGFEFKDAVKQANEYAYDANGNLTKDLNKGISNISYNCLNLPSTVTFSDGSRISHTYGADGTKLKTVHKTGSTTTTTDYCGNVVYENG
;
A
#
# COMPACT_ATOMS: atom_id res chain seq x y z
N MET A 1 -7.18 22.09 39.60
CA MET A 1 -5.94 21.29 39.56
C MET A 1 -5.96 20.52 38.24
N ILE A 2 -5.18 20.95 37.25
CA ILE A 2 -5.10 20.27 35.94
C ILE A 2 -4.05 19.18 36.08
N ARG A 3 -4.48 17.91 36.03
CA ARG A 3 -3.55 16.78 35.88
C ARG A 3 -3.36 16.55 34.38
N ILE A 4 -2.22 16.97 33.84
CA ILE A 4 -1.75 16.45 32.56
C ILE A 4 -0.99 15.17 32.87
N SER A 5 -1.63 14.01 32.68
CA SER A 5 -0.90 12.73 32.69
C SER A 5 -0.06 12.67 31.42
N LYS A 6 1.27 12.74 31.57
CA LYS A 6 2.21 12.35 30.52
C LYS A 6 1.87 10.91 30.12
N LEU A 7 1.40 10.69 28.89
CA LEU A 7 1.38 9.36 28.30
C LEU A 7 2.83 9.02 27.95
N THR A 8 3.58 8.51 28.93
CA THR A 8 4.89 7.91 28.67
C THR A 8 4.62 6.52 28.10
N TYR A 9 4.85 6.36 26.80
CA TYR A 9 4.88 5.04 26.18
C TYR A 9 6.32 4.54 26.22
N ASP A 10 6.61 3.66 27.18
CA ASP A 10 7.92 3.02 27.37
C ASP A 10 7.99 1.63 26.68
N GLY A 11 7.05 1.36 25.77
CA GLY A 11 6.95 0.09 25.02
C GLY A 11 7.71 0.10 23.70
N LEU A 12 8.02 -1.08 23.17
CA LEU A 12 8.55 -1.25 21.82
C LEU A 12 7.40 -1.03 20.82
N ILE A 13 7.55 -0.11 19.85
CA ILE A 13 6.51 0.19 18.85
C ILE A 13 6.45 -0.90 17.78
N GLU A 14 7.60 -1.42 17.35
CA GLU A 14 7.71 -2.43 16.30
C GLU A 14 8.75 -3.48 16.68
N ASN A 15 8.47 -4.75 16.39
CA ASN A 15 9.41 -5.86 16.49
C ASN A 15 9.35 -6.67 15.19
N LEU A 16 9.96 -6.12 14.14
CA LEU A 16 9.80 -6.64 12.80
C LEU A 16 10.78 -7.78 12.50
N THR A 17 10.25 -8.91 12.06
CA THR A 17 11.00 -10.03 11.51
C THR A 17 10.69 -10.17 10.02
N PHE A 18 11.73 -10.06 9.19
CA PHE A 18 11.61 -10.18 7.74
C PHE A 18 12.02 -11.57 7.28
N THR A 19 11.19 -12.18 6.42
CA THR A 19 11.56 -13.37 5.65
C THR A 19 11.86 -12.96 4.21
N PHE A 20 12.89 -13.54 3.60
CA PHE A 20 13.34 -13.16 2.26
C PHE A 20 13.44 -14.35 1.30
N ALA A 21 13.24 -14.06 0.01
CA ALA A 21 13.68 -14.88 -1.11
C ALA A 21 14.74 -14.10 -1.91
N GLY A 22 16.02 -14.42 -1.68
CA GLY A 22 17.13 -13.58 -2.16
C GLY A 22 17.14 -12.23 -1.45
N ASN A 23 17.09 -11.14 -2.21
CA ASN A 23 17.02 -9.76 -1.68
C ASN A 23 15.60 -9.20 -1.58
N ARG A 24 14.55 -10.03 -1.75
CA ARG A 24 13.15 -9.59 -1.75
C ARG A 24 12.42 -10.11 -0.51
N PRO A 25 11.81 -9.24 0.33
CA PRO A 25 10.96 -9.67 1.42
C PRO A 25 9.78 -10.49 0.90
N THR A 26 9.49 -11.64 1.49
CA THR A 26 8.28 -12.43 1.19
C THR A 26 7.26 -12.36 2.30
N ARG A 27 7.66 -11.96 3.51
CA ARG A 27 6.82 -11.80 4.69
C ARG A 27 7.47 -10.86 5.70
N VAL A 28 6.65 -10.13 6.45
CA VAL A 28 7.08 -9.29 7.58
C VAL A 28 6.14 -9.57 8.75
N ASP A 29 6.68 -10.09 9.85
CA ASP A 29 5.94 -10.27 11.09
C ASP A 29 6.32 -9.17 12.09
N ASP A 30 5.34 -8.60 12.77
CA ASP A 30 5.51 -7.76 13.94
C ASP A 30 5.10 -8.53 15.20
N ALA A 31 6.04 -8.70 16.14
CA ALA A 31 5.75 -9.35 17.42
C ALA A 31 5.13 -8.39 18.45
N VAL A 32 4.99 -7.10 18.15
CA VAL A 32 4.28 -6.12 18.98
C VAL A 32 2.78 -6.16 18.64
N ALA A 33 1.99 -6.81 19.50
CA ALA A 33 0.55 -6.98 19.26
C ALA A 33 -0.31 -5.72 19.52
N ALA A 34 0.23 -4.71 20.21
CA ALA A 34 -0.53 -3.55 20.65
C ALA A 34 -0.09 -2.28 19.93
N SER A 35 -0.95 -1.77 19.03
CA SER A 35 -0.89 -0.40 18.56
C SER A 35 -0.90 0.55 19.76
N ALA A 36 0.18 1.31 19.96
CA ALA A 36 0.24 2.33 21.01
C ALA A 36 -0.86 3.39 20.84
N TYR A 37 -1.31 3.60 19.59
CA TYR A 37 -2.34 4.56 19.21
C TYR A 37 -3.22 3.99 18.08
N GLY A 38 -4.55 4.12 18.21
CA GLY A 38 -5.47 3.82 17.11
C GLY A 38 -5.20 4.75 15.92
N GLY A 39 -4.87 4.19 14.76
CA GLY A 39 -4.47 4.95 13.57
C GLY A 39 -3.00 5.41 13.54
N GLY A 40 -2.14 4.82 14.36
CA GLY A 40 -0.70 5.09 14.30
C GLY A 40 -0.03 4.61 13.01
N PHE A 41 1.21 5.07 12.82
CA PHE A 41 2.03 4.81 11.62
C PHE A 41 2.81 3.49 11.68
N GLU A 42 2.57 2.65 12.70
CA GLU A 42 3.22 1.34 12.82
C GLU A 42 2.85 0.39 11.67
N PHE A 43 3.74 -0.56 11.41
CA PHE A 43 3.49 -1.63 10.46
C PHE A 43 2.18 -2.38 10.78
N LYS A 44 1.32 -2.51 9.78
CA LYS A 44 0.05 -3.25 9.90
C LYS A 44 0.26 -4.68 9.43
N ASP A 45 0.57 -5.52 10.39
CA ASP A 45 0.75 -6.96 10.24
C ASP A 45 -0.62 -7.67 10.20
N ALA A 46 -1.35 -7.43 9.11
CA ALA A 46 -2.76 -7.80 8.98
C ALA A 46 -2.99 -9.26 8.59
N VAL A 47 -1.97 -9.94 8.06
CA VAL A 47 -2.05 -11.31 7.58
C VAL A 47 -0.93 -12.16 8.15
N LYS A 48 -1.15 -13.48 8.24
CA LYS A 48 -0.18 -14.48 8.72
C LYS A 48 -0.07 -15.63 7.74
N GLN A 49 0.48 -15.34 6.56
CA GLN A 49 0.63 -16.33 5.49
C GLN A 49 2.10 -16.67 5.26
N ALA A 50 2.39 -17.79 4.61
CA ALA A 50 3.78 -18.17 4.32
C ALA A 50 4.48 -17.13 3.42
N ASN A 51 3.75 -16.58 2.43
CA ASN A 51 4.19 -15.48 1.57
C ASN A 51 3.08 -14.43 1.50
N GLU A 52 3.40 -13.21 1.86
CA GLU A 52 2.50 -12.05 1.93
C GLU A 52 2.83 -11.02 0.84
N TYR A 53 4.08 -11.04 0.38
CA TYR A 53 4.55 -10.28 -0.76
C TYR A 53 4.85 -11.22 -1.92
N ALA A 54 4.45 -10.83 -3.12
CA ALA A 54 4.77 -11.55 -4.35
C ALA A 54 5.35 -10.58 -5.37
N TYR A 55 6.15 -11.11 -6.29
CA TYR A 55 6.84 -10.31 -7.30
C TYR A 55 6.74 -10.99 -8.66
N ASP A 56 6.74 -10.18 -9.72
CA ASP A 56 6.93 -10.69 -11.07
C ASP A 56 8.41 -10.96 -11.40
N ALA A 57 8.68 -11.42 -12.62
CA ALA A 57 10.02 -11.72 -13.09
C ALA A 57 10.92 -10.48 -13.26
N ASN A 58 10.31 -9.29 -13.43
CA ASN A 58 11.03 -8.02 -13.50
C ASN A 58 11.34 -7.46 -12.09
N GLY A 59 10.86 -8.13 -11.04
CA GLY A 59 11.07 -7.74 -9.65
C GLY A 59 10.05 -6.74 -9.13
N ASN A 60 8.97 -6.46 -9.88
CA ASN A 60 7.92 -5.59 -9.39
C ASN A 60 7.03 -6.31 -8.39
N LEU A 61 6.51 -5.58 -7.40
CA LEU A 61 5.57 -6.11 -6.43
C LEU A 61 4.23 -6.43 -7.10
N THR A 62 3.76 -7.66 -7.03
CA THR A 62 2.43 -8.05 -7.56
C THR A 62 1.40 -8.25 -6.47
N LYS A 63 1.80 -8.44 -5.20
CA LYS A 63 0.89 -8.56 -4.06
C LYS A 63 1.51 -7.95 -2.80
N ASP A 64 0.65 -7.37 -1.97
CA ASP A 64 0.96 -6.97 -0.59
C ASP A 64 -0.29 -7.27 0.23
N LEU A 65 -0.32 -8.46 0.81
CA LEU A 65 -1.49 -8.94 1.54
C LEU A 65 -1.70 -8.17 2.86
N ASN A 66 -0.64 -7.60 3.45
CA ASN A 66 -0.74 -6.73 4.63
C ASN A 66 -1.48 -5.42 4.34
N LYS A 67 -1.43 -4.96 3.08
CA LYS A 67 -2.23 -3.82 2.58
C LYS A 67 -3.54 -4.23 1.90
N GLY A 68 -3.90 -5.52 1.93
CA GLY A 68 -5.05 -6.05 1.21
C GLY A 68 -4.93 -5.99 -0.32
N ILE A 69 -3.73 -5.78 -0.86
CA ILE A 69 -3.48 -5.74 -2.31
C ILE A 69 -3.36 -7.17 -2.82
N SER A 70 -4.36 -7.59 -3.59
CA SER A 70 -4.46 -8.94 -4.15
C SER A 70 -3.76 -9.08 -5.51
N ASN A 71 -3.60 -7.98 -6.24
CA ASN A 71 -2.88 -7.95 -7.51
C ASN A 71 -2.40 -6.54 -7.87
N ILE A 72 -1.20 -6.43 -8.44
CA ILE A 72 -0.73 -5.25 -9.18
C ILE A 72 -0.35 -5.70 -10.60
N SER A 73 -0.94 -5.07 -11.61
CA SER A 73 -0.54 -5.22 -13.00
C SER A 73 0.34 -4.06 -13.45
N TYR A 74 1.20 -4.33 -14.43
CA TYR A 74 2.16 -3.38 -14.98
C TYR A 74 1.98 -3.23 -16.48
N ASN A 75 2.22 -2.03 -17.00
CA ASN A 75 2.22 -1.77 -18.43
C ASN A 75 3.57 -2.12 -19.08
N CYS A 76 3.69 -1.92 -20.40
CA CYS A 76 4.92 -2.19 -21.15
C CYS A 76 6.12 -1.32 -20.76
N LEU A 77 5.90 -0.21 -20.05
CA LEU A 77 6.94 0.65 -19.47
C LEU A 77 7.34 0.21 -18.06
N ASN A 78 6.84 -0.93 -17.58
CA ASN A 78 7.06 -1.44 -16.24
C ASN A 78 6.50 -0.51 -15.13
N LEU A 79 5.46 0.28 -15.45
CA LEU A 79 4.75 1.16 -14.51
C LEU A 79 3.44 0.49 -14.03
N PRO A 80 3.03 0.64 -12.76
CA PRO A 80 1.80 0.06 -12.24
C PRO A 80 0.57 0.57 -13.02
N SER A 81 -0.14 -0.31 -13.71
CA SER A 81 -1.36 0.04 -14.45
C SER A 81 -2.63 -0.14 -13.62
N THR A 82 -2.69 -1.18 -12.78
CA THR A 82 -3.86 -1.43 -11.92
C THR A 82 -3.44 -2.07 -10.62
N VAL A 83 -3.90 -1.49 -9.51
CA VAL A 83 -3.83 -2.07 -8.16
C VAL A 83 -5.22 -2.56 -7.80
N THR A 84 -5.36 -3.84 -7.49
CA THR A 84 -6.62 -4.47 -7.08
C THR A 84 -6.53 -4.89 -5.62
N PHE A 85 -7.54 -4.53 -4.84
CA PHE A 85 -7.66 -4.87 -3.44
C PHE A 85 -8.58 -6.08 -3.23
N SER A 86 -8.46 -6.75 -2.09
CA SER A 86 -9.25 -7.94 -1.75
C SER A 86 -10.74 -7.66 -1.59
N ASP A 87 -11.13 -6.41 -1.31
CA ASP A 87 -12.52 -5.95 -1.24
C ASP A 87 -13.11 -5.63 -2.64
N GLY A 88 -12.33 -5.80 -3.71
CA GLY A 88 -12.71 -5.48 -5.08
C GLY A 88 -12.48 -4.02 -5.49
N SER A 89 -12.06 -3.16 -4.55
CA SER A 89 -11.62 -1.81 -4.84
C SER A 89 -10.41 -1.83 -5.76
N ARG A 90 -10.24 -0.76 -6.55
CA ARG A 90 -9.16 -0.68 -7.55
C ARG A 90 -8.65 0.73 -7.76
N ILE A 91 -7.36 0.83 -8.05
CA ILE A 91 -6.70 2.04 -8.53
C ILE A 91 -6.20 1.75 -9.93
N SER A 92 -6.58 2.56 -10.92
CA SER A 92 -6.12 2.43 -12.30
C SER A 92 -5.36 3.67 -12.72
N HIS A 93 -4.23 3.49 -13.40
CA HIS A 93 -3.41 4.57 -13.91
C HIS A 93 -3.34 4.56 -15.43
N THR A 94 -3.48 5.74 -16.03
CA THR A 94 -3.21 5.96 -17.46
C THR A 94 -1.94 6.76 -17.60
N TYR A 95 -1.06 6.34 -18.49
CA TYR A 95 0.21 7.00 -18.78
C TYR A 95 0.29 7.39 -20.25
N GLY A 96 1.04 8.45 -20.52
CA GLY A 96 1.56 8.75 -21.85
C GLY A 96 2.63 7.74 -22.26
N ALA A 97 2.97 7.75 -23.55
CA ALA A 97 4.01 6.87 -24.09
C ALA A 97 5.42 7.15 -23.52
N ASP A 98 5.62 8.35 -22.98
CA ASP A 98 6.82 8.80 -22.27
C ASP A 98 6.83 8.40 -20.77
N GLY A 99 5.77 7.77 -20.28
CA GLY A 99 5.59 7.42 -18.87
C GLY A 99 5.00 8.53 -18.01
N THR A 100 4.62 9.68 -18.57
CA THR A 100 3.93 10.74 -17.83
C THR A 100 2.58 10.23 -17.35
N LYS A 101 2.28 10.33 -16.04
CA LYS A 101 0.98 9.93 -15.49
C LYS A 101 -0.07 10.96 -15.91
N LEU A 102 -1.10 10.51 -16.64
CA LEU A 102 -2.17 11.36 -17.16
C LEU A 102 -3.45 11.26 -16.34
N LYS A 103 -3.71 10.09 -15.74
CA LYS A 103 -4.94 9.84 -14.99
C LYS A 103 -4.75 8.84 -13.86
N THR A 104 -5.46 9.05 -12.77
CA THR A 104 -5.73 8.03 -11.76
C THR A 104 -7.24 7.88 -11.56
N VAL A 105 -7.73 6.65 -11.53
CA VAL A 105 -9.12 6.34 -11.18
C VAL A 105 -9.12 5.47 -9.92
N HIS A 106 -9.70 5.97 -8.84
CA HIS A 106 -9.97 5.21 -7.63
C HIS A 106 -11.41 4.74 -7.66
N LYS A 107 -11.64 3.43 -7.54
CA LYS A 107 -12.98 2.86 -7.41
C LYS A 107 -13.07 2.07 -6.11
N THR A 108 -14.02 2.46 -5.27
CA THR A 108 -14.31 1.81 -3.99
C THR A 108 -15.81 1.56 -3.91
N GLY A 109 -16.22 0.30 -3.98
CA GLY A 109 -17.64 -0.05 -4.15
C GLY A 109 -18.25 0.63 -5.39
N SER A 110 -19.30 1.43 -5.17
CA SER A 110 -19.96 2.22 -6.21
C SER A 110 -19.33 3.60 -6.45
N THR A 111 -18.44 4.06 -5.58
CA THR A 111 -17.81 5.37 -5.67
C THR A 111 -16.63 5.31 -6.64
N THR A 112 -16.53 6.30 -7.52
CA THR A 112 -15.40 6.48 -8.43
C THR A 112 -14.89 7.91 -8.34
N THR A 113 -13.62 8.08 -8.03
CA THR A 113 -12.92 9.38 -8.06
C THR A 113 -11.90 9.33 -9.19
N THR A 114 -11.98 10.30 -10.10
CA THR A 114 -11.03 10.44 -11.20
C THR A 114 -10.16 11.67 -10.99
N THR A 115 -8.85 11.52 -11.12
CA THR A 115 -7.90 12.62 -11.09
C THR A 115 -7.18 12.68 -12.43
N ASP A 116 -7.30 13.79 -13.13
CA ASP A 116 -6.61 14.08 -14.39
C ASP A 116 -5.42 15.00 -14.12
N TYR A 117 -4.28 14.70 -14.74
CA TYR A 117 -3.03 15.46 -14.61
C TYR A 117 -2.68 16.12 -15.93
N CYS A 118 -2.58 17.46 -15.93
CA CYS A 118 -2.18 18.28 -17.06
C CYS A 118 -0.94 19.10 -16.67
N GLY A 119 0.23 18.47 -16.77
CA GLY A 119 1.47 19.03 -16.23
C GLY A 119 1.37 19.19 -14.71
N ASN A 120 1.54 20.43 -14.23
CA ASN A 120 1.42 20.75 -12.80
C ASN A 120 -0.03 20.99 -12.34
N VAL A 121 -0.99 20.96 -13.27
CA VAL A 121 -2.41 21.19 -12.96
C VAL A 121 -3.10 19.85 -12.72
N VAL A 122 -3.92 19.79 -11.67
CA VAL A 122 -4.64 18.58 -11.25
C VAL A 122 -6.13 18.90 -11.22
N TYR A 123 -6.93 18.05 -11.88
CA TYR A 123 -8.40 18.13 -11.90
C TYR A 123 -8.98 16.91 -11.22
N GLU A 124 -9.97 17.10 -10.35
CA GLU A 124 -10.66 15.99 -9.66
C GLU A 124 -12.13 15.95 -10.09
N ASN A 125 -12.55 14.82 -10.63
CA ASN A 125 -13.89 14.54 -11.15
C ASN A 125 -14.34 15.41 -12.33
N GLY A 126 -13.39 15.96 -13.09
CA GLY A 126 -13.65 16.85 -14.22
C GLY A 126 -13.79 18.29 -13.79
#